data_AF-A0A950Q9Z5-F1
#
_entry.id   AF-A0A950Q9Z5-F1
#
_cell.length_a   1.000
_cell.length_b   1.000
_cell.length_c   1.000
_cell.angle_alpha   90.00
_cell.angle_beta   90.00
_cell.angle_gamma   90.00
#
_symmetry.space_group_name_H-M   'P 1'
#
loop_
_entity.id
_entity.type
_entity.pdbx_description
1 polymer ?
#
loop_
_entity_poly.entity_id
_entity_poly.type
_entity_poly.pdbx_seq_one_letter_code
_entity_poly.pdbx_strand_id
1 'polypeptide(L)'
;MVDTDTPRGSWSFDGGAPRAFVAEALQQGVPPAKLRRRSSRESGVEQLLKGKVAIITGGASGMGKAASILFAREGANVVVADLNVKGGEDVAAEAAKSGNACVFHRTDVSDEAQVKALVARAVSEFGGLDIMFNNAGIGGAVGPLEEIS
;
A
#
# COMPACT_ATOMS: atom_id res chain seq x y z
N MET A 1 34.36 7.99 31.96
CA MET A 1 34.96 6.67 31.65
C MET A 1 33.80 5.80 31.22
N VAL A 2 33.65 5.60 29.92
CA VAL A 2 32.52 4.87 29.32
C VAL A 2 32.88 3.40 29.35
N ASP A 3 32.04 2.58 29.99
CA ASP A 3 32.13 1.13 29.95
C ASP A 3 31.51 0.64 28.62
N THR A 4 32.29 -0.11 27.85
CA THR A 4 32.01 -0.49 26.45
C THR A 4 31.60 -1.96 26.27
N ASP A 5 31.27 -2.71 27.33
CA ASP A 5 31.08 -4.16 27.23
C ASP A 5 29.62 -4.67 27.17
N THR A 6 28.75 -3.97 26.43
CA THR A 6 27.47 -4.59 25.99
C THR A 6 27.57 -4.93 24.50
N PRO A 7 27.48 -6.22 24.10
CA PRO A 7 27.40 -6.56 22.70
C PRO A 7 26.06 -6.06 22.15
N ARG A 8 26.11 -5.00 21.32
CA ARG A 8 24.98 -4.56 20.50
C ARG A 8 24.74 -5.60 19.39
N GLY A 9 24.06 -6.68 19.75
CA GLY A 9 23.61 -7.69 18.81
C GLY A 9 22.46 -7.17 17.95
N SER A 10 22.77 -6.56 16.81
CA SER A 10 21.80 -6.42 15.72
C SER A 10 21.67 -7.77 15.02
N TRP A 11 20.61 -8.51 15.31
CA TRP A 11 20.36 -9.82 14.70
C TRP A 11 19.33 -9.67 13.58
N SER A 12 19.81 -9.78 12.34
CA SER A 12 18.97 -9.81 11.13
C SER A 12 18.95 -11.24 10.58
N PHE A 13 17.77 -11.81 10.39
CA PHE A 13 17.61 -13.14 9.78
C PHE A 13 16.78 -13.02 8.51
N ASP A 14 17.39 -13.31 7.36
CA ASP A 14 16.66 -13.50 6.11
C ASP A 14 15.85 -14.80 6.19
N GLY A 15 14.57 -14.68 6.57
CA GLY A 15 13.63 -15.80 6.71
C GLY A 15 12.95 -15.95 8.08
N GLY A 16 13.26 -15.07 9.05
CA GLY A 16 12.65 -15.06 10.38
C GLY A 16 13.30 -16.01 11.39
N ALA A 17 13.14 -15.72 12.68
CA ALA A 17 13.84 -16.41 13.75
C ALA A 17 13.31 -17.86 13.97
N PRO A 18 14.20 -18.87 14.15
CA PRO A 18 13.82 -20.25 14.44
C PRO A 18 12.96 -20.41 15.71
N ARG A 19 12.17 -21.49 15.81
CA ARG A 19 11.28 -21.77 16.96
C ARG A 19 11.98 -21.76 18.32
N ALA A 20 13.23 -22.24 18.39
CA ALA A 20 14.00 -22.25 19.63
C ALA A 20 14.32 -20.83 20.13
N PHE A 21 14.52 -19.89 19.20
CA PHE A 21 14.90 -18.51 19.51
C PHE A 21 13.76 -17.69 20.11
N VAL A 22 12.50 -18.03 19.78
CA VAL A 22 11.32 -17.38 20.35
C VAL A 22 11.22 -17.61 21.86
N ALA A 23 11.51 -18.83 22.32
CA ALA A 23 11.48 -19.16 23.75
C ALA A 23 12.56 -18.41 24.54
N GLU A 24 13.75 -18.26 23.94
CA GLU A 24 14.88 -17.55 24.55
C GLU A 24 14.68 -16.03 24.56
N ALA A 25 14.15 -15.45 23.47
CA ALA A 25 13.84 -14.02 23.39
C ALA A 25 12.74 -13.58 24.40
N LEU A 26 11.80 -14.48 24.71
CA LEU A 26 10.81 -14.25 25.76
C LEU A 26 11.43 -14.28 27.16
N GLN A 27 12.44 -15.14 27.40
CA GLN A 27 13.21 -15.14 28.65
C GLN A 27 14.07 -13.88 28.81
N GLN A 28 14.47 -13.25 27.70
CA GLN A 28 15.22 -11.99 27.66
C GLN A 28 14.33 -10.73 27.68
N GLY A 29 13.02 -10.88 27.91
CA GLY A 29 12.11 -9.75 28.12
C GLY A 29 11.67 -9.00 26.87
N VAL A 30 11.80 -9.59 25.68
CA VAL A 30 11.29 -8.99 24.44
C VAL A 30 9.75 -9.02 24.46
N PRO A 31 9.06 -7.86 24.38
CA PRO A 31 7.61 -7.84 24.48
C PRO A 31 6.96 -8.57 23.29
N PRO A 32 5.93 -9.40 23.53
CA PRO A 32 5.30 -10.25 22.50
C PRO A 32 4.75 -9.45 21.32
N ALA A 33 4.42 -8.16 21.53
CA ALA A 33 4.00 -7.24 20.48
C ALA A 33 5.05 -7.00 19.37
N LYS A 34 6.34 -7.15 19.67
CA LYS A 34 7.44 -7.06 18.69
C LYS A 34 7.73 -8.38 17.99
N LEU A 35 7.08 -9.46 18.41
CA LEU A 35 7.21 -10.81 17.85
C LEU A 35 5.94 -11.22 17.10
N ARG A 36 5.35 -10.30 16.32
CA ARG A 36 4.34 -10.71 15.34
C ARG A 36 5.03 -11.41 14.18
N ARG A 37 5.02 -12.75 14.22
CA ARG A 37 5.10 -13.55 13.00
C ARG A 37 4.05 -13.00 12.02
N ARG A 38 4.47 -12.56 10.83
CA ARG A 38 3.57 -12.70 9.68
C ARG A 38 3.46 -14.20 9.45
N SER A 39 2.41 -14.81 9.98
CA SER A 39 2.11 -16.21 9.71
C SER A 39 1.97 -16.37 8.20
N SER A 40 2.74 -17.31 7.66
CA SER A 40 2.46 -17.96 6.38
C SER A 40 0.95 -18.18 6.27
N ARG A 41 0.30 -17.56 5.28
CA ARG A 41 -1.15 -17.66 5.10
C ARG A 41 -1.50 -19.13 4.78
N GLU A 42 -2.07 -19.82 5.75
CA GLU A 42 -2.84 -21.04 5.51
C GLU A 42 -4.11 -20.67 4.73
N SER A 43 -4.50 -21.57 3.83
CA SER A 43 -5.69 -21.52 2.98
C SER A 43 -6.97 -21.26 3.78
N GLY A 44 -7.51 -20.05 3.68
CA GLY A 44 -8.76 -19.64 4.34
C GLY A 44 -8.82 -18.18 4.80
N VAL A 45 -7.95 -17.30 4.32
CA VAL A 45 -7.98 -15.87 4.72
C VAL A 45 -9.13 -15.18 4.01
N GLU A 46 -10.13 -14.72 4.78
CA GLU A 46 -11.11 -13.76 4.28
C GLU A 46 -10.38 -12.58 3.62
N GLN A 47 -10.88 -12.16 2.47
CA GLN A 47 -10.45 -10.95 1.76
C GLN A 47 -10.20 -9.78 2.75
N LEU A 48 -8.95 -9.32 2.86
CA LEU A 48 -8.53 -8.39 3.91
C LEU A 48 -9.27 -7.04 3.87
N LEU A 49 -9.68 -6.63 2.66
CA LEU A 49 -10.30 -5.34 2.37
C LEU A 49 -11.75 -5.49 1.94
N LYS A 50 -12.39 -6.61 2.28
CA LYS A 50 -13.79 -6.89 1.90
C LYS A 50 -14.72 -5.73 2.23
N GLY A 51 -15.39 -5.22 1.20
CA GLY A 51 -16.37 -4.13 1.30
C GLY A 51 -15.77 -2.75 1.56
N LYS A 52 -14.44 -2.60 1.56
CA LYS A 52 -13.78 -1.30 1.71
C LYS A 52 -13.77 -0.52 0.42
N VAL A 53 -13.76 0.80 0.54
CA VAL A 53 -13.59 1.70 -0.60
C VAL A 53 -12.19 2.30 -0.58
N ALA A 54 -11.44 2.11 -1.65
CA ALA A 54 -10.07 2.58 -1.79
C ALA A 54 -9.90 3.51 -3.00
N ILE A 55 -9.21 4.62 -2.79
CA ILE A 55 -8.68 5.46 -3.87
C ILE A 55 -7.19 5.16 -4.01
N ILE A 56 -6.76 4.91 -5.25
CA ILE A 56 -5.35 4.66 -5.59
C ILE A 56 -4.86 5.74 -6.55
N THR A 57 -4.02 6.65 -6.07
CA THR A 57 -3.41 7.70 -6.91
C THR A 57 -2.14 7.17 -7.61
N GLY A 58 -1.89 7.64 -8.84
CA GLY A 58 -0.84 7.05 -9.69
C GLY A 58 -1.19 5.61 -10.09
N GLY A 59 -2.48 5.30 -10.16
CA GLY A 59 -2.99 3.93 -10.29
C GLY A 59 -2.85 3.32 -11.69
N ALA A 60 -2.49 4.09 -12.72
CA ALA A 60 -2.44 3.59 -14.09
C ALA A 60 -1.17 2.76 -14.40
N SER A 61 -0.16 2.75 -13.53
CA SER A 61 1.12 2.09 -13.81
C SER A 61 1.89 1.63 -12.57
N GLY A 62 2.94 0.84 -12.78
CA GLY A 62 3.91 0.47 -11.73
C GLY A 62 3.28 -0.11 -10.46
N MET A 63 3.70 0.43 -9.31
CA MET A 63 3.19 0.02 -7.99
C MET A 63 1.72 0.41 -7.79
N GLY A 64 1.27 1.54 -8.34
CA GLY A 64 -0.13 1.97 -8.22
C GLY A 64 -1.09 1.04 -8.97
N LYS A 65 -0.70 0.56 -10.16
CA LYS A 65 -1.42 -0.49 -10.88
C LYS A 65 -1.48 -1.78 -10.07
N ALA A 66 -0.33 -2.23 -9.56
CA ALA A 66 -0.26 -3.45 -8.77
C ALA A 66 -1.12 -3.37 -7.51
N ALA A 67 -1.11 -2.22 -6.81
CA ALA A 67 -1.96 -1.96 -5.66
C ALA A 67 -3.45 -1.95 -6.02
N SER A 68 -3.84 -1.29 -7.12
CA SER A 68 -5.24 -1.26 -7.58
C SER A 68 -5.81 -2.66 -7.80
N ILE A 69 -5.05 -3.52 -8.46
CA ILE A 69 -5.46 -4.92 -8.72
C ILE A 69 -5.47 -5.73 -7.42
N LEU A 70 -4.44 -5.59 -6.57
CA LEU A 70 -4.37 -6.33 -5.31
C LEU A 70 -5.51 -5.95 -4.37
N PHE A 71 -5.84 -4.66 -4.26
CA PHE A 71 -6.91 -4.18 -3.39
C PHE A 71 -8.26 -4.72 -3.84
N ALA A 72 -8.52 -4.71 -5.16
CA ALA A 72 -9.72 -5.32 -5.72
C ALA A 72 -9.78 -6.84 -5.46
N ARG A 73 -8.65 -7.56 -5.57
CA ARG A 73 -8.57 -9.00 -5.22
C ARG A 73 -8.84 -9.27 -3.75
N GLU A 74 -8.41 -8.37 -2.89
CA GLU A 74 -8.64 -8.40 -1.44
C GLU A 74 -10.02 -7.86 -1.05
N GLY A 75 -10.94 -7.65 -2.00
CA GLY A 75 -12.36 -7.38 -1.69
C GLY A 75 -12.76 -5.90 -1.67
N ALA A 76 -11.88 -4.97 -2.04
CA ALA A 76 -12.20 -3.54 -2.05
C ALA A 76 -12.88 -3.11 -3.36
N ASN A 77 -13.77 -2.13 -3.26
CA ASN A 77 -14.14 -1.28 -4.39
C ASN A 77 -13.05 -0.23 -4.60
N VAL A 78 -12.62 -0.03 -5.84
CA VAL A 78 -11.42 0.77 -6.14
C VAL A 78 -11.74 1.92 -7.10
N VAL A 79 -11.30 3.13 -6.76
CA VAL A 79 -11.18 4.23 -7.71
C VAL A 79 -9.71 4.37 -8.10
N VAL A 80 -9.41 4.08 -9.36
CA VAL A 80 -8.10 4.31 -9.97
C VAL A 80 -8.00 5.78 -10.36
N ALA A 81 -7.06 6.51 -9.76
CA ALA A 81 -6.84 7.92 -10.02
C ALA A 81 -5.47 8.15 -10.65
N ASP A 82 -5.47 8.75 -11.85
CA ASP A 82 -4.24 9.00 -12.61
C ASP A 82 -4.46 10.09 -13.68
N LEU A 83 -3.39 10.62 -14.24
CA LEU A 83 -3.42 11.51 -15.41
C LEU A 83 -3.59 10.72 -16.72
N ASN A 84 -3.06 9.50 -16.79
CA ASN A 84 -3.13 8.65 -17.98
C ASN A 84 -4.50 7.97 -18.08
N VAL A 85 -5.41 8.57 -18.86
CA VAL A 85 -6.79 8.10 -19.05
C VAL A 85 -6.84 6.65 -19.51
N LYS A 86 -6.20 6.34 -20.66
CA LYS A 86 -6.24 5.00 -21.23
C LYS A 86 -5.66 3.95 -20.28
N GLY A 87 -4.49 4.23 -19.70
CA GLY A 87 -3.87 3.31 -18.75
C GLY A 87 -4.71 3.11 -17.49
N GLY A 88 -5.35 4.16 -16.99
CA GLY A 88 -6.24 4.09 -15.82
C GLY A 88 -7.51 3.30 -16.09
N GLU A 89 -8.14 3.48 -17.26
CA GLU A 89 -9.30 2.70 -17.71
C GLU A 89 -8.95 1.22 -17.87
N ASP A 90 -7.82 0.91 -18.51
CA ASP A 90 -7.33 -0.46 -18.68
C ASP A 90 -7.11 -1.14 -17.32
N VAL A 91 -6.52 -0.43 -16.35
CA VAL A 91 -6.30 -0.95 -14.99
C VAL A 91 -7.61 -1.12 -14.23
N ALA A 92 -8.55 -0.19 -14.33
CA ALA A 92 -9.85 -0.33 -13.67
C ALA A 92 -10.61 -1.55 -14.22
N ALA A 93 -10.60 -1.76 -15.54
CA ALA A 93 -11.19 -2.93 -16.17
C ALA A 93 -10.47 -4.23 -15.77
N GLU A 94 -9.15 -4.22 -15.64
CA GLU A 94 -8.38 -5.36 -15.15
C GLU A 94 -8.70 -5.70 -13.68
N ALA A 95 -8.73 -4.68 -12.80
CA ALA A 95 -9.03 -4.84 -11.39
C ALA A 95 -10.46 -5.37 -11.16
N ALA A 96 -11.43 -4.89 -11.94
CA ALA A 96 -12.83 -5.31 -11.88
C ALA A 96 -13.04 -6.81 -12.13
N LYS A 97 -12.10 -7.50 -12.82
CA LYS A 97 -12.13 -8.97 -13.00
C LYS A 97 -12.09 -9.75 -11.68
N SER A 98 -11.74 -9.09 -10.58
CA SER A 98 -11.76 -9.66 -9.23
C SER A 98 -13.17 -9.76 -8.63
N GLY A 99 -14.19 -9.22 -9.31
CA GLY A 99 -15.59 -9.26 -8.88
C GLY A 99 -16.05 -8.06 -8.03
N ASN A 100 -15.16 -7.10 -7.76
CA ASN A 100 -15.49 -5.85 -7.06
C ASN A 100 -15.60 -4.69 -8.05
N ALA A 101 -16.34 -3.64 -7.67
CA ALA A 101 -16.52 -2.48 -8.52
C ALA A 101 -15.23 -1.66 -8.57
N CYS A 102 -14.72 -1.44 -9.78
CA CYS A 102 -13.52 -0.64 -10.01
C CYS A 102 -13.79 0.39 -11.10
N VAL A 103 -13.50 1.66 -10.83
CA VAL A 103 -13.74 2.77 -11.76
C VAL A 103 -12.47 3.61 -11.91
N PHE A 104 -12.33 4.25 -13.06
CA PHE A 104 -11.28 5.23 -13.28
C PHE A 104 -11.81 6.66 -13.08
N HIS A 105 -10.97 7.55 -12.53
CA HIS A 105 -11.22 8.98 -12.46
C HIS A 105 -9.95 9.76 -12.76
N ARG A 106 -9.91 10.44 -13.91
CA ARG A 106 -8.76 11.26 -14.32
C ARG A 106 -8.53 12.36 -13.28
N THR A 107 -7.37 12.33 -12.62
CA THR A 107 -7.05 13.23 -11.51
C THR A 107 -5.62 13.73 -11.60
N ASP A 108 -5.47 15.05 -11.60
CA ASP A 108 -4.22 15.71 -11.21
C ASP A 108 -4.21 15.92 -9.70
N VAL A 109 -3.31 15.23 -8.99
CA VAL A 109 -3.22 15.32 -7.52
C VAL A 109 -2.60 16.63 -7.03
N SER A 110 -2.01 17.43 -7.92
CA SER A 110 -1.52 18.78 -7.60
C SER A 110 -2.63 19.83 -7.58
N ASP A 111 -3.80 19.50 -8.13
CA ASP A 111 -4.99 20.36 -8.14
C ASP A 111 -5.98 19.91 -7.05
N GLU A 112 -6.12 20.73 -6.01
CA GLU A 112 -7.01 20.46 -4.87
C GLU A 112 -8.47 20.26 -5.29
N ALA A 113 -8.95 20.97 -6.32
CA ALA A 113 -10.32 20.83 -6.79
C ALA A 113 -10.56 19.45 -7.41
N GLN A 114 -9.57 18.92 -8.13
CA GLN A 114 -9.65 17.58 -8.70
C GLN A 114 -9.56 16.49 -7.61
N VAL A 115 -8.76 16.69 -6.56
CA VAL A 115 -8.74 15.77 -5.41
C VAL A 115 -10.09 15.75 -4.69
N LYS A 116 -10.73 16.91 -4.51
CA LYS A 116 -12.10 16.99 -3.95
C LYS A 116 -13.10 16.23 -4.82
N ALA A 117 -13.03 16.40 -6.14
CA ALA A 117 -13.89 15.69 -7.09
C ALA A 117 -13.65 14.17 -7.05
N LEU A 118 -12.40 13.73 -6.90
CA LEU A 118 -12.03 12.33 -6.77
C LEU A 118 -12.63 11.68 -5.51
N VAL A 119 -12.55 12.35 -4.36
CA VAL A 119 -13.18 11.86 -3.12
C VAL A 119 -14.70 11.85 -3.27
N ALA A 120 -15.29 12.91 -3.83
CA ALA A 120 -16.73 12.96 -4.10
C ALA A 120 -17.18 11.82 -5.02
N ARG A 121 -16.36 11.46 -6.02
CA ARG A 121 -16.61 10.33 -6.92
C ARG A 121 -16.71 9.02 -6.12
N ALA A 122 -15.74 8.73 -5.25
CA ALA A 122 -15.76 7.53 -4.41
C ALA A 122 -17.00 7.46 -3.50
N VAL A 123 -17.36 8.58 -2.87
CA VAL A 123 -18.55 8.68 -2.04
C VAL A 123 -19.84 8.47 -2.86
N SER A 124 -19.93 9.08 -4.04
CA SER A 124 -21.11 8.95 -4.90
C SER A 124 -21.31 7.53 -5.44
N GLU A 125 -20.22 6.84 -5.78
CA GLU A 125 -20.26 5.54 -6.43
C GLU A 125 -20.39 4.40 -5.41
N PHE A 126 -19.71 4.51 -4.27
CA PHE A 126 -19.53 3.42 -3.32
C PHE A 126 -19.99 3.76 -1.90
N GLY A 127 -20.54 4.96 -1.68
CA GLY A 127 -21.10 5.39 -0.39
C GLY A 127 -20.08 5.87 0.64
N GLY A 128 -18.77 5.87 0.33
CA GLY A 128 -17.75 6.31 1.27
C GLY A 128 -16.32 6.25 0.74
N LEU A 129 -15.36 6.46 1.64
CA LEU A 129 -13.93 6.28 1.43
C LEU A 129 -13.30 5.74 2.72
N ASP A 130 -12.72 4.54 2.66
CA ASP A 130 -12.00 3.94 3.80
C ASP A 130 -10.49 4.12 3.68
N ILE A 131 -9.95 4.03 2.46
CA ILE A 131 -8.50 3.96 2.22
C ILE A 131 -8.09 4.94 1.11
N MET A 132 -7.05 5.72 1.38
CA MET A 132 -6.36 6.53 0.38
C MET A 132 -4.93 6.02 0.23
N PHE A 133 -4.55 5.57 -0.96
CA PHE A 133 -3.17 5.24 -1.30
C PHE A 133 -2.54 6.38 -2.11
N ASN A 134 -1.80 7.23 -1.40
CA ASN A 134 -1.07 8.38 -1.95
C ASN A 134 0.22 7.92 -2.62
N ASN A 135 0.10 7.33 -3.81
CA ASN A 135 1.21 6.75 -4.57
C ASN A 135 1.59 7.57 -5.81
N ALA A 136 0.78 8.56 -6.22
CA ALA A 136 1.17 9.49 -7.29
C ALA A 136 2.45 10.24 -6.92
N GLY A 137 3.43 10.22 -7.83
CA GLY A 137 4.69 10.93 -7.66
C GLY A 137 5.51 10.86 -8.94
N ILE A 138 6.35 11.88 -9.15
CA ILE A 138 7.36 11.91 -10.19
C ILE A 138 8.73 11.86 -9.52
N GLY A 139 9.69 11.15 -10.13
CA GLY A 139 11.09 11.36 -9.79
C GLY A 139 11.42 12.80 -10.14
N GLY A 140 11.81 13.61 -9.15
CA GLY A 140 12.21 15.00 -9.37
C GLY A 140 13.36 15.11 -10.38
N ALA A 141 13.82 16.33 -10.62
CA ALA A 141 14.93 16.54 -11.54
C ALA A 141 16.16 15.71 -11.11
N VAL A 142 16.75 14.99 -12.07
CA VAL A 142 17.90 14.13 -11.85
C VAL A 142 19.13 14.86 -12.39
N GLY A 143 19.98 15.33 -11.48
CA GLY A 143 21.20 16.06 -11.81
C GLY A 143 21.82 16.69 -10.56
N PRO A 144 23.06 17.21 -10.65
CA PRO A 144 23.61 18.09 -9.63
C PRO A 144 22.67 19.27 -9.35
N LEU A 145 22.61 19.73 -8.10
CA LEU A 145 21.74 20.85 -7.72
C LEU A 145 22.06 22.11 -8.54
N GLU A 146 23.31 22.30 -8.98
CA GLU A 146 23.71 23.44 -9.81
C GLU A 146 23.10 23.42 -11.23
N GLU A 147 22.61 22.27 -11.69
CA GLU A 147 22.07 22.06 -13.05
C GLU A 147 20.53 22.06 -13.10
N ILE A 148 19.86 22.10 -11.94
CA ILE A 148 18.41 22.09 -11.81
C ILE A 148 17.97 23.52 -11.47
N SER A 149 17.62 24.31 -12.50
CA SER A 149 17.01 25.65 -12.37
C SER A 149 15.49 25.60 -12.50
#